data_AF-A0A938WVC2-F1
#
_entry.id   AF-A0A938WVC2-F1
#
_cell.length_a   1.000
_cell.length_b   1.000
_cell.length_c   1.000
_cell.angle_alpha   90.00
_cell.angle_beta   90.00
_cell.angle_gamma   90.00
#
_symmetry.space_group_name_H-M   'P 1'
#
loop_
_entity.id
_entity.type
_entity.pdbx_description
1 polymer ?
#
loop_
_entity_poly.entity_id
_entity_poly.type
_entity_poly.pdbx_seq_one_letter_code
_entity_poly.pdbx_strand_id
1 'polypeptide(L)'
;MRDYQLFILLHYPELEYSWFDVLGYQELMRLNFDVQKVEQAYDYSCNHEPIILKCREAFTIGNFYTKPEVKNTLQQIYDGLGLIGRKAKSTELGSYLNAKERMITDDEGNRKEGYEILP
;
A
#
# COMPACT_ATOMS: atom_id res chain seq x y z
N MET A 1 1.53 28.51 -7.92
CA MET A 1 0.99 27.23 -7.39
C MET A 1 -0.35 27.42 -6.68
N ARG A 2 -0.52 28.40 -5.79
CA ARG A 2 -1.79 28.67 -5.08
C ARG A 2 -3.01 28.91 -5.99
N ASP A 3 -2.83 29.55 -7.13
CA ASP A 3 -3.96 29.94 -8.00
C ASP A 3 -4.64 28.74 -8.70
N TYR A 4 -3.89 27.67 -8.99
CA TYR A 4 -4.44 26.46 -9.59
C TYR A 4 -5.21 25.60 -8.59
N GLN A 5 -4.74 25.53 -7.34
CA GLN A 5 -5.42 24.80 -6.25
C GLN A 5 -6.80 25.41 -5.95
N LEU A 6 -6.87 26.74 -5.84
CA LEU A 6 -8.13 27.47 -5.65
C LEU A 6 -9.10 27.25 -6.82
N PHE A 7 -8.62 27.26 -8.06
CA PHE A 7 -9.46 27.01 -9.24
C PHE A 7 -10.06 25.60 -9.25
N ILE A 8 -9.29 24.59 -8.86
CA ILE A 8 -9.75 23.20 -8.83
C ILE A 8 -10.76 23.00 -7.71
N LEU A 9 -10.53 23.53 -6.51
CA LEU A 9 -11.47 23.43 -5.40
C LEU A 9 -12.79 24.16 -5.68
N LEU A 10 -12.78 25.21 -6.51
CA LEU A 10 -14.00 25.84 -7.01
C LEU A 10 -14.79 24.94 -7.97
N HIS A 11 -14.11 24.05 -8.70
CA HIS A 11 -14.74 23.12 -9.65
C HIS A 11 -15.06 21.75 -9.02
N TYR A 12 -14.41 21.40 -7.91
CA TYR A 12 -14.54 20.14 -7.17
C TYR A 12 -14.59 20.44 -5.66
N PRO A 13 -15.71 21.00 -5.16
CA PRO A 13 -15.81 21.49 -3.78
C PRO A 13 -15.75 20.39 -2.73
N GLU A 14 -15.99 19.14 -3.12
CA GLU A 14 -15.86 17.94 -2.30
C GLU A 14 -14.41 17.48 -2.04
N LEU A 15 -13.39 18.09 -2.66
CA LEU A 15 -11.98 17.76 -2.38
C LEU A 15 -11.43 18.58 -1.21
N GLU A 16 -10.63 17.95 -0.35
CA GLU A 16 -9.93 18.65 0.73
C GLU A 16 -8.57 19.22 0.30
N TYR A 17 -8.18 20.38 0.86
CA TYR A 17 -6.84 20.96 0.64
C TYR A 17 -5.70 19.99 1.01
N SER A 18 -5.89 19.24 2.10
CA SER A 18 -4.96 18.22 2.60
C SER A 18 -4.58 17.20 1.52
N TRP A 19 -5.53 16.82 0.67
CA TRP A 19 -5.33 15.83 -0.39
C TRP A 19 -4.37 16.33 -1.47
N PHE A 20 -4.39 17.63 -1.78
CA PHE A 20 -3.44 18.21 -2.73
C PHE A 20 -2.02 18.24 -2.18
N ASP A 21 -1.86 18.50 -0.89
CA ASP A 21 -0.54 18.58 -0.26
C ASP A 21 0.12 17.20 -0.16
N VAL A 22 -0.68 16.14 0.05
CA VAL A 22 -0.19 14.76 0.18
C VAL A 22 -0.05 14.04 -1.17
N LEU A 23 -1.02 14.18 -2.09
CA LEU A 23 -1.02 13.45 -3.36
C LEU A 23 -0.43 14.26 -4.53
N GLY A 24 -0.54 15.59 -4.48
CA GLY A 24 -0.16 16.47 -5.58
C GLY A 24 -1.12 16.43 -6.77
N TYR A 25 -1.04 17.45 -7.62
CA TYR A 25 -1.95 17.65 -8.75
C TYR A 25 -1.94 16.50 -9.78
N GLN A 26 -0.76 15.95 -10.09
CA GLN A 26 -0.63 14.91 -11.11
C GLN A 26 -1.36 13.63 -10.71
N GLU A 27 -1.30 13.26 -9.43
CA GLU A 27 -1.98 12.07 -8.92
C GLU A 27 -3.51 12.29 -8.88
N LEU A 28 -3.97 13.46 -8.41
CA LEU A 28 -5.38 13.82 -8.45
C LEU A 28 -5.96 13.79 -9.87
N MET A 29 -5.21 14.30 -10.86
CA MET A 29 -5.57 14.26 -12.27
C MET A 29 -5.61 12.82 -12.81
N ARG A 30 -4.65 11.96 -12.42
CA ARG A 30 -4.64 10.53 -12.76
C ARG A 30 -5.87 9.79 -12.21
N LEU A 31 -6.33 10.19 -11.02
CA LEU A 31 -7.53 9.67 -10.38
C LEU A 31 -8.82 10.34 -10.90
N ASN A 32 -8.71 11.26 -11.86
CA ASN A 32 -9.80 12.02 -12.45
C ASN A 32 -10.64 12.80 -11.42
N PHE A 33 -10.01 13.22 -10.32
CA PHE A 33 -10.65 13.92 -9.20
C PHE A 33 -11.85 13.17 -8.59
N ASP A 34 -11.89 11.85 -8.76
CA ASP A 34 -12.91 10.98 -8.17
C ASP A 34 -12.68 10.90 -6.66
N VAL A 35 -13.58 11.51 -5.87
CA VAL A 35 -13.46 11.64 -4.41
C VAL A 35 -13.15 10.32 -3.73
N GLN A 36 -13.83 9.22 -4.11
CA GLN A 36 -13.61 7.93 -3.46
C GLN A 36 -12.22 7.38 -3.77
N LYS A 37 -11.74 7.56 -5.01
CA LYS A 37 -10.38 7.13 -5.37
C LYS A 37 -9.31 8.01 -4.73
N VAL A 38 -9.57 9.32 -4.63
CA VAL A 38 -8.68 10.29 -4.01
C VAL A 38 -8.56 10.04 -2.51
N GLU A 39 -9.69 9.87 -1.82
CA GLU A 39 -9.73 9.51 -0.40
C GLU A 39 -8.94 8.22 -0.15
N GLN A 40 -9.15 7.17 -0.96
CA GLN A 40 -8.36 5.93 -0.85
C GLN A 40 -6.85 6.12 -1.07
N ALA A 41 -6.46 6.96 -2.04
CA ALA A 41 -5.05 7.24 -2.31
C ALA A 41 -4.40 8.08 -1.20
N TYR A 42 -5.14 9.05 -0.67
CA TYR A 42 -4.75 9.89 0.44
C TYR A 42 -4.55 9.04 1.70
N ASP A 43 -5.56 8.22 2.04
CA ASP A 43 -5.50 7.28 3.16
C ASP A 43 -4.32 6.32 3.00
N TYR A 44 -4.08 5.82 1.79
CA TYR A 44 -2.89 4.99 1.54
C TYR A 44 -1.59 5.73 1.83
N SER A 45 -1.46 6.97 1.36
CA SER A 45 -0.26 7.77 1.56
C SER A 45 -0.02 8.06 3.05
N CYS A 46 -1.08 8.41 3.79
CA CYS A 46 -1.01 8.61 5.24
C CYS A 46 -0.69 7.31 6.00
N ASN A 47 -1.21 6.17 5.53
CA ASN A 47 -1.00 4.87 6.17
C ASN A 47 0.25 4.14 5.67
N HIS A 48 0.95 4.64 4.65
CA HIS A 48 2.09 3.96 4.05
C HIS A 48 3.21 3.73 5.07
N GLU A 49 3.57 4.75 5.83
CA GLU A 49 4.59 4.65 6.88
C GLU A 49 4.15 3.74 8.05
N PRO A 50 2.91 3.85 8.59
CA PRO A 50 2.37 2.87 9.53
C PRO A 50 2.39 1.42 9.02
N ILE A 51 2.06 1.19 7.74
CA ILE A 51 2.12 -0.15 7.12
C ILE A 51 3.57 -0.65 7.08
N ILE A 52 4.54 0.19 6.68
CA ILE A 52 5.96 -0.18 6.67
C ILE A 52 6.42 -0.60 8.07
N LEU A 53 6.06 0.17 9.10
CA LEU A 53 6.42 -0.15 10.48
C LEU A 53 5.85 -1.51 10.89
N LYS A 54 4.56 -1.75 10.63
CA LYS A 54 3.91 -3.03 10.94
C LYS A 54 4.47 -4.19 10.13
N CYS A 55 4.85 -3.95 8.87
CA CYS A 55 5.53 -4.96 8.06
C CYS A 55 6.89 -5.32 8.65
N ARG A 56 7.68 -4.35 9.14
CA ARG A 56 8.97 -4.61 9.82
C ARG A 56 8.79 -5.39 11.13
N GLU A 57 7.68 -5.20 11.84
CA GLU A 57 7.34 -5.99 13.03
C GLU A 57 6.93 -7.42 12.68
N ALA A 58 6.19 -7.61 11.58
CA ALA A 58 5.60 -8.90 11.21
C ALA A 58 6.52 -9.81 10.38
N PHE A 59 7.39 -9.23 9.55
CA PHE A 59 8.26 -9.96 8.65
C PHE A 59 9.72 -9.89 9.11
N THR A 60 10.36 -11.04 9.24
CA THR A 60 11.76 -11.15 9.67
C THR A 60 12.70 -11.16 8.48
N ILE A 61 13.76 -10.34 8.54
CA ILE A 61 14.82 -10.31 7.53
C ILE A 61 15.49 -11.70 7.44
N GLY A 62 15.71 -12.18 6.21
CA GLY A 62 16.29 -13.49 5.90
C GLY A 62 15.26 -14.63 5.81
N ASN A 63 14.01 -14.41 6.22
CA ASN A 63 12.97 -15.43 6.14
C ASN A 63 12.25 -15.41 4.79
N PHE A 64 11.80 -16.59 4.36
CA PHE A 64 10.89 -16.76 3.23
C PHE A 64 9.45 -16.92 3.71
N TYR A 65 8.53 -16.25 3.03
CA TYR A 65 7.09 -16.31 3.27
C TYR A 65 6.37 -16.62 1.96
N THR A 66 5.47 -17.60 1.96
CA THR A 66 4.66 -17.96 0.79
C THR A 66 3.69 -16.84 0.40
N LYS A 67 3.26 -16.80 -0.87
CA LYS A 67 2.25 -15.82 -1.32
C LYS A 67 0.99 -15.76 -0.44
N PRO A 68 0.39 -16.90 0.00
CA PRO A 68 -0.73 -16.88 0.92
C PRO A 68 -0.40 -16.28 2.29
N GLU A 69 0.77 -16.60 2.87
CA GLU A 69 1.20 -16.04 4.16
C GLU A 69 1.36 -14.53 4.06
N VAL A 70 2.09 -14.04 3.05
CA VAL A 70 2.27 -12.61 2.82
C VAL A 70 0.92 -11.90 2.67
N LYS A 71 0.01 -12.46 1.87
CA LYS A 71 -1.32 -11.87 1.68
C LYS A 71 -2.11 -11.80 2.98
N ASN A 72 -2.11 -12.88 3.78
CA ASN A 72 -2.84 -12.95 5.03
C ASN A 72 -2.26 -11.97 6.07
N THR A 73 -0.94 -11.90 6.20
CA THR A 73 -0.28 -10.97 7.12
C THR A 73 -0.53 -9.51 6.72
N LEU A 74 -0.42 -9.18 5.43
CA LEU A 74 -0.75 -7.82 4.94
C LEU A 74 -2.22 -7.47 5.20
N GLN A 75 -3.14 -8.42 4.99
CA GLN A 75 -4.55 -8.17 5.29
C GLN A 75 -4.78 -7.90 6.78
N GLN A 76 -4.13 -8.66 7.67
CA GLN A 76 -4.20 -8.42 9.12
C GLN A 76 -3.65 -7.04 9.51
N ILE A 77 -2.56 -6.60 8.87
CA ILE A 77 -2.01 -5.25 9.08
C ILE A 77 -3.03 -4.20 8.64
N TYR A 78 -3.64 -4.35 7.46
CA TYR A 78 -4.62 -3.40 6.95
C TYR A 78 -5.86 -3.34 7.85
N ASP A 79 -6.39 -4.50 8.24
CA ASP A 79 -7.54 -4.59 9.13
C ASP A 79 -7.23 -3.95 10.50
N GLY A 80 -6.01 -4.17 11.03
CA GLY A 80 -5.54 -3.58 12.29
C GLY A 80 -5.31 -2.07 12.23
N LEU A 81 -5.07 -1.51 11.06
CA LEU A 81 -4.94 -0.06 10.81
C LEU A 81 -6.29 0.59 10.44
N GLY A 82 -7.38 -0.17 10.39
CA GLY A 82 -8.71 0.36 10.05
C GLY A 82 -8.91 0.61 8.54
N LEU A 83 -8.08 0.01 7.68
CA LEU A 83 -8.21 0.09 6.21
C LEU A 83 -9.31 -0.84 5.68
N ILE A 84 -10.53 -0.66 6.20
CA ILE A 84 -11.68 -1.52 5.96
C ILE A 84 -12.03 -1.52 4.46
N GLY A 85 -12.20 -2.71 3.89
CA GLY A 85 -12.53 -2.89 2.47
C GLY A 85 -11.33 -3.01 1.54
N ARG A 86 -10.11 -2.68 2.00
CA ARG A 86 -8.89 -2.92 1.24
C ARG A 86 -8.57 -4.41 1.19
N LYS A 87 -8.26 -4.91 -0.01
CA LYS A 87 -7.83 -6.29 -0.23
C LYS A 87 -6.33 -6.35 -0.48
N ALA A 88 -5.61 -7.02 0.41
CA ALA A 88 -4.17 -7.20 0.27
C ALA A 88 -3.81 -8.07 -0.95
N LYS A 89 -2.70 -7.71 -1.60
CA LYS A 89 -2.04 -8.54 -2.61
C LYS A 89 -0.61 -8.80 -2.17
N SER A 90 -0.12 -10.03 -2.34
CA SER A 90 1.23 -10.37 -1.93
C SER A 90 2.32 -9.58 -2.66
N THR A 91 2.03 -9.13 -3.89
CA THR A 91 2.88 -8.22 -4.67
C THR A 91 3.09 -6.85 -4.03
N GLU A 92 2.22 -6.42 -3.11
CA GLU A 92 2.38 -5.13 -2.41
C GLU A 92 3.54 -5.16 -1.40
N LEU A 93 3.99 -6.34 -0.97
CA LEU A 93 5.06 -6.47 0.02
C LEU A 93 6.35 -5.73 -0.39
N GLY A 94 6.69 -5.77 -1.69
CA GLY A 94 7.87 -5.09 -2.23
C GLY A 94 7.78 -3.56 -2.18
N SER A 95 6.58 -3.00 -1.99
CA SER A 95 6.38 -1.57 -1.77
C SER A 95 6.63 -1.15 -0.32
N TYR A 96 6.69 -2.10 0.61
CA TYR A 96 6.84 -1.82 2.05
C TYR A 96 8.18 -2.29 2.62
N LEU A 97 8.73 -3.37 2.06
CA LEU A 97 9.99 -3.98 2.49
C LEU A 97 10.86 -4.32 1.28
N ASN A 98 12.17 -4.48 1.51
CA ASN A 98 13.09 -5.05 0.53
C ASN A 98 12.79 -6.55 0.39
N ALA A 99 11.78 -6.90 -0.39
CA ALA A 99 11.33 -8.28 -0.57
C ALA A 99 11.61 -8.75 -2.00
N LYS A 100 12.13 -9.97 -2.13
CA LYS A 100 12.42 -10.59 -3.43
C LYS A 100 11.56 -11.82 -3.65
N GLU A 101 10.85 -11.85 -4.77
CA GLU A 101 10.07 -13.01 -5.17
C GLU A 101 10.98 -14.22 -5.46
N ARG A 102 10.64 -15.38 -4.91
CA ARG A 102 11.40 -16.62 -4.99
C ARG A 102 10.47 -17.82 -5.12
N MET A 103 11.02 -18.88 -5.71
CA MET A 103 10.42 -20.20 -5.73
C MET A 103 11.35 -21.15 -4.98
N ILE A 104 10.84 -21.80 -3.94
CA ILE A 104 11.57 -22.79 -3.15
C ILE A 104 10.92 -24.16 -3.34
N THR A 105 11.68 -25.21 -3.12
CA THR A 105 11.15 -26.58 -3.01
C THR A 105 11.14 -26.93 -1.54
N ASP A 106 10.01 -27.39 -1.00
CA ASP A 106 9.94 -27.87 0.37
C ASP A 106 10.48 -29.30 0.51
N ASP A 107 10.53 -29.77 1.75
CA ASP A 107 11.09 -31.08 2.10
C ASP A 107 10.27 -32.25 1.50
N GLU A 108 9.04 -31.99 1.07
CA GLU A 108 8.16 -32.95 0.38
C GLU A 108 8.34 -32.91 -1.16
N GLY A 109 9.20 -32.04 -1.67
CA GLY A 109 9.42 -31.86 -3.10
C GLY A 109 8.43 -30.92 -3.78
N ASN A 110 7.54 -30.27 -3.03
CA ASN A 110 6.56 -29.34 -3.58
C ASN A 110 7.19 -27.96 -3.81
N ARG A 111 6.88 -27.35 -4.96
CA ARG A 111 7.30 -25.99 -5.26
C ARG A 111 6.38 -24.98 -4.56
N LYS A 112 6.97 -24.10 -3.77
CA LYS A 112 6.30 -22.98 -3.10
C LYS A 112 6.81 -21.66 -3.65
N GLU A 113 5.89 -20.79 -4.00
CA GLU A 113 6.16 -19.45 -4.49
C GLU A 113 5.86 -18.41 -3.40
N GLY A 114 6.74 -17.42 -3.27
CA GLY A 114 6.68 -16.47 -2.17
C GLY A 114 7.77 -15.40 -2.24
N TYR A 115 8.07 -14.81 -1.09
CA TYR A 115 8.97 -13.68 -0.96
C TYR A 115 10.00 -13.94 0.14
N GLU A 116 11.25 -13.67 -0.18
CA GLU A 116 12.37 -13.62 0.76
C GLU A 116 12.58 -12.17 1.19
N ILE A 117 12.61 -11.91 2.51
CA ILE A 117 12.86 -10.57 3.04
C ILE A 117 14.37 -10.34 3.08
N LEU A 118 14.85 -9.35 2.35
CA LEU A 118 16.25 -9.00 2.26
C LEU A 118 16.61 -7.91 3.30
N PRO A 119 17.90 -7.79 3.66
CA PRO A 119 18.41 -6.70 4.49
C PRO A 119 18.17 -5.30 3.91
#